data_AF-A0A7J2LUB0-F1
#
_entry.id   AF-A0A7J2LUB0-F1
#
_cell.length_a   1.000
_cell.length_b   1.000
_cell.length_c   1.000
_cell.angle_alpha   90.00
_cell.angle_beta   90.00
_cell.angle_gamma   90.00
#
_symmetry.space_group_name_H-M   'P 1'
#
loop_
_entity.id
_entity.type
_entity.pdbx_description
1 polymer ?
#
loop_
_entity_poly.entity_id
_entity_poly.type
_entity_poly.pdbx_seq_one_letter_code
_entity_poly.pdbx_strand_id
1 'polypeptide(L)'
;MSVTVSIKVKKELLELAEKMVKYGMAKSRSHAFNLMIESGLEAIKKEVEFWDRVYEKAKELKKKKIRLEHGKLNELLSEDREK
;
A
#
# COMPACT_ATOMS: atom_id res chain seq x y z
N MET A 1 -14.34 20.30 -11.04
CA MET A 1 -14.84 19.64 -12.27
C MET A 1 -13.73 18.73 -12.76
N SER A 2 -14.00 17.46 -13.03
CA SER A 2 -13.03 16.54 -13.64
C SER A 2 -13.27 16.46 -15.14
N VAL A 3 -12.20 16.56 -15.93
CA VAL A 3 -12.25 16.42 -17.39
C VAL A 3 -11.61 15.09 -17.75
N THR A 4 -12.29 14.28 -18.56
CA THR A 4 -11.74 13.03 -19.06
C THR A 4 -10.82 13.31 -20.23
N VAL A 5 -9.58 12.84 -20.12
CA VAL A 5 -8.58 12.94 -21.19
C VAL A 5 -8.06 11.56 -21.55
N SER A 6 -7.78 11.35 -22.83
CA SER A 6 -7.06 10.18 -23.32
C SER A 6 -5.61 10.57 -23.54
N ILE A 7 -4.69 9.86 -22.88
CA ILE A 7 -3.26 10.18 -22.91
C ILE A 7 -2.47 8.98 -23.42
N LYS A 8 -1.46 9.23 -24.27
CA LYS A 8 -0.44 8.23 -24.61
C LYS A 8 0.71 8.36 -23.61
N VAL A 9 1.04 7.27 -22.93
CA VAL A 9 2.09 7.22 -21.92
C VAL A 9 3.09 6.12 -22.22
N LYS A 10 4.32 6.28 -21.71
CA LYS A 10 5.32 5.21 -21.72
C LYS A 10 4.84 4.03 -20.88
N LYS A 11 5.21 2.82 -21.28
CA LYS A 11 4.81 1.58 -20.60
C LYS A 11 5.21 1.57 -19.12
N GLU A 12 6.39 2.11 -18.79
CA GLU A 12 6.88 2.24 -17.40
C GLU A 12 5.91 3.01 -16.49
N LEU A 13 5.26 4.06 -17.00
CA LEU A 13 4.29 4.84 -16.22
C LEU A 13 3.00 4.08 -15.99
N LEU A 14 2.59 3.24 -16.94
CA LEU A 14 1.44 2.36 -16.78
C LEU A 14 1.72 1.31 -15.71
N GLU A 15 2.90 0.69 -15.73
CA GLU A 15 3.30 -0.31 -14.72
C GLU A 15 3.36 0.31 -13.31
N LEU A 16 3.86 1.56 -13.20
CA LEU A 16 3.87 2.29 -11.95
C LEU A 16 2.44 2.56 -11.45
N ALA A 17 1.55 3.03 -12.33
CA ALA A 17 0.13 3.23 -12.00
C ALA A 17 -0.54 1.93 -11.53
N GLU A 18 -0.24 0.80 -12.15
CA GLU A 18 -0.77 -0.49 -11.75
C GLU A 18 -0.27 -0.94 -10.36
N LYS A 19 1.02 -0.73 -10.07
CA LYS A 19 1.56 -0.96 -8.71
C LYS A 19 0.85 -0.09 -7.68
N MET A 20 0.62 1.19 -7.99
CA MET A 20 -0.08 2.11 -7.09
C MET A 20 -1.51 1.64 -6.78
N VAL A 21 -2.24 1.15 -7.77
CA VAL A 21 -3.58 0.57 -7.55
C VAL A 21 -3.49 -0.72 -6.74
N LYS A 22 -2.54 -1.61 -7.07
CA LYS A 22 -2.36 -2.89 -6.38
C LYS A 22 -2.05 -2.72 -4.89
N TYR A 23 -1.27 -1.71 -4.54
CA TYR A 23 -0.91 -1.41 -3.15
C TYR A 23 -1.94 -0.53 -2.43
N GLY A 24 -3.02 -0.12 -3.11
CA GLY A 24 -4.07 0.69 -2.53
C GLY A 24 -3.72 2.17 -2.38
N MET A 25 -2.60 2.64 -2.93
CA MET A 25 -2.23 4.05 -2.97
C MET A 25 -3.17 4.85 -3.87
N ALA A 26 -3.70 4.23 -4.94
CA ALA A 26 -4.62 4.87 -5.87
C ALA A 26 -5.91 4.05 -6.02
N LYS A 27 -7.04 4.76 -6.16
CA LYS A 27 -8.37 4.16 -6.39
C LYS A 27 -8.54 3.59 -7.81
N SER A 28 -7.83 4.13 -8.79
CA SER A 28 -7.89 3.74 -10.20
C SER A 28 -6.62 4.17 -10.93
N ARG A 29 -6.42 3.68 -12.16
CA ARG A 29 -5.28 4.11 -13.01
C ARG A 29 -5.29 5.62 -13.24
N SER A 30 -6.45 6.22 -13.54
CA SER A 30 -6.57 7.68 -13.72
C SER A 30 -6.22 8.45 -12.45
N HIS A 31 -6.63 7.94 -11.28
CA HIS A 31 -6.25 8.55 -10.01
C HIS A 31 -4.73 8.45 -9.78
N ALA A 32 -4.10 7.33 -10.12
CA ALA A 32 -2.65 7.17 -10.05
C ALA A 32 -1.92 8.17 -10.96
N PHE A 33 -2.41 8.37 -12.19
CA PHE A 33 -1.85 9.38 -13.10
C PHE A 33 -2.00 10.80 -12.57
N ASN A 34 -3.14 11.15 -12.00
CA ASN A 34 -3.33 12.47 -11.40
C ASN A 34 -2.36 12.68 -10.23
N LEU A 35 -2.20 11.70 -9.34
CA LEU A 35 -1.23 11.75 -8.24
C LEU A 35 0.21 11.90 -8.74
N MET A 36 0.58 11.17 -9.80
CA MET A 36 1.89 11.30 -10.44
C MET A 36 2.13 12.69 -11.03
N ILE A 37 1.09 13.33 -11.58
CA ILE A 37 1.17 14.69 -12.14
C ILE A 37 1.23 15.73 -11.02
N GLU A 38 0.45 15.57 -9.94
CA GLU A 38 0.36 16.53 -8.83
C GLU A 38 1.59 16.49 -7.91
N SER A 39 2.04 15.29 -7.52
CA SER A 39 3.14 15.11 -6.57
C SER A 39 4.51 14.94 -7.25
N GLY A 40 4.52 14.70 -8.55
CA GLY A 40 5.72 14.41 -9.33
C GLY A 40 6.17 12.95 -9.25
N LEU A 41 6.82 12.49 -10.33
CA LEU A 41 7.21 11.09 -10.49
C LEU A 41 8.23 10.60 -9.45
N GLU A 42 9.13 11.46 -9.01
CA GLU A 42 10.19 11.12 -8.05
C GLU A 42 9.62 10.74 -6.68
N ALA A 43 8.64 11.51 -6.20
CA ALA A 43 7.97 11.26 -4.93
C ALA A 43 7.21 9.93 -4.95
N ILE A 44 6.44 9.71 -6.02
CA ILE A 44 5.67 8.47 -6.19
C ILE A 44 6.59 7.25 -6.30
N LYS A 45 7.74 7.34 -6.98
CA LYS A 45 8.69 6.22 -7.05
C LYS A 45 9.20 5.83 -5.66
N LYS A 46 9.59 6.80 -4.84
CA LYS A 46 10.05 6.53 -3.46
C LYS A 46 8.96 5.88 -2.60
N GLU A 47 7.71 6.33 -2.78
CA GLU A 47 6.57 5.78 -2.05
C GLU A 47 6.27 4.34 -2.48
N VAL A 48 6.29 4.06 -3.78
CA VAL A 48 6.12 2.70 -4.31
C VAL A 48 7.24 1.78 -3.85
N GLU A 49 8.50 2.22 -3.83
CA GLU A 49 9.64 1.46 -3.30
C GLU A 49 9.50 1.17 -1.78
N PHE A 50 8.93 2.11 -1.03
CA PHE A 50 8.61 1.89 0.37
C PHE A 50 7.57 0.77 0.51
N TRP A 51 6.48 0.83 -0.25
CA TRP A 51 5.43 -0.19 -0.22
C TRP A 51 5.90 -1.56 -0.73
N ASP A 52 6.77 -1.59 -1.74
CA ASP A 52 7.41 -2.83 -2.22
C ASP A 52 8.13 -3.54 -1.05
N ARG A 53 8.93 -2.80 -0.27
CA ARG A 53 9.63 -3.34 0.91
C ARG A 53 8.67 -3.79 2.02
N VAL A 54 7.59 -3.05 2.27
CA VAL A 54 6.58 -3.41 3.28
C VAL A 54 5.87 -4.71 2.89
N TYR A 55 5.46 -4.83 1.62
CA TYR A 55 4.80 -6.03 1.12
C TYR A 55 5.72 -7.25 1.13
N GLU A 56 7.01 -7.09 0.82
CA GLU A 56 7.99 -8.17 0.94
C GLU A 56 8.14 -8.65 2.38
N LYS A 57 8.35 -7.73 3.33
CA LYS A 57 8.43 -8.06 4.76
C LYS A 57 7.16 -8.73 5.26
N ALA A 58 5.99 -8.22 4.87
CA ALA A 58 4.70 -8.83 5.22
C ALA A 58 4.59 -10.26 4.66
N LYS A 59 5.06 -10.49 3.43
CA LYS A 59 5.09 -11.82 2.81
C LYS A 59 6.03 -12.77 3.54
N GLU A 60 7.20 -12.31 3.99
CA GLU A 60 8.13 -13.10 4.80
C GLU A 60 7.55 -13.47 6.17
N LEU A 61 6.93 -12.52 6.85
CA LEU A 61 6.26 -12.76 8.13
C LEU A 61 5.10 -13.75 7.99
N LYS A 62 4.31 -13.64 6.92
CA LYS A 62 3.25 -14.58 6.58
C LYS A 62 3.79 -15.99 6.34
N LYS A 63 4.92 -16.13 5.62
CA LYS A 63 5.61 -17.42 5.41
C LYS A 63 6.11 -18.03 6.71
N LYS A 64 6.59 -17.21 7.64
CA LYS A 64 7.05 -17.64 8.97
C LYS A 64 5.90 -18.02 9.91
N LYS A 65 4.62 -17.95 9.48
CA LYS A 65 3.42 -18.22 10.29
C LYS A 65 3.39 -17.45 11.62
N ILE A 66 4.09 -16.32 11.71
CA ILE A 66 4.02 -15.45 12.88
C ILE A 66 2.66 -14.74 12.79
N ARG A 67 1.64 -15.32 13.43
CA ARG A 67 0.39 -14.62 13.67
C ARG A 67 0.69 -13.50 14.65
N LEU A 68 0.48 -12.26 14.22
CA LEU A 68 0.33 -11.15 15.15
C LEU A 68 -0.98 -11.39 15.89
N GLU A 69 -0.90 -12.02 17.06
CA GLU A 69 -2.00 -12.03 18.02
C GLU A 69 -2.07 -10.65 18.69
N HIS A 70 -2.65 -9.68 18.00
CA HIS A 70 -3.17 -8.49 18.65
C HIS A 70 -4.51 -8.88 19.28
N GLY A 71 -4.56 -9.01 20.61
CA GLY A 71 -5.82 -9.28 21.32
C GLY A 71 -5.71 -9.89 22.72
N LYS A 72 -4.57 -10.49 23.09
CA LYS A 72 -4.43 -11.19 24.40
C LYS A 72 -4.30 -10.30 25.63
N LEU A 73 -4.34 -8.97 25.45
CA LEU A 73 -4.27 -8.04 26.58
C LEU A 73 -5.49 -8.19 27.51
N ASN A 74 -6.68 -8.42 26.93
CA ASN A 74 -7.88 -8.66 27.72
C ASN A 74 -7.82 -9.99 28.48
N GLU A 75 -7.29 -11.05 27.85
CA GLU A 75 -7.15 -12.38 28.49
C GLU A 75 -6.20 -12.33 29.70
N LEU A 76 -5.06 -11.63 29.57
CA LEU A 76 -4.11 -11.40 30.67
C LEU A 76 -4.67 -10.53 31.80
N LEU A 77 -5.48 -9.51 31.47
CA LEU A 77 -6.11 -8.64 32.47
C LEU A 77 -7.27 -9.30 33.21
N SER A 78 -7.94 -10.29 32.60
CA SER A 78 -8.95 -11.10 33.28
C SER A 78 -8.34 -12.06 34.30
N GLU A 79 -7.20 -12.68 34.01
CA GLU A 79 -6.50 -13.59 34.93
C GLU A 79 -6.06 -12.90 36.24
N ASP A 80 -5.71 -11.60 36.18
CA ASP A 80 -5.29 -10.81 37.36
C ASP A 80 -6.49 -10.27 38.18
N ARG A 81 -7.72 -10.34 37.64
CA ARG A 81 -8.95 -9.89 38.33
C ARG A 81 -9.69 -11.02 39.05
N GLU A 82 -9.34 -12.28 38.79
CA GLU A 82 -9.93 -13.45 39.45
C GLU A 82 -9.13 -13.94 40.69
N LYS A 83 -8.12 -13.19 41.12
CA LYS A 83 -7.45 -13.33 42.43
C LYS A 83 -7.99 -12.32 43.43
#